data_AF-A0A2P4YEX7-F1
#
_entry.id   AF-A0A2P4YEX7-F1
#
_cell.length_a   1.000
_cell.length_b   1.000
_cell.length_c   1.000
_cell.angle_alpha   90.00
_cell.angle_beta   90.00
_cell.angle_gamma   90.00
#
_symmetry.space_group_name_H-M   'P 1'
#
loop_
_entity.id
_entity.type
_entity.pdbx_description
1 polymer ?
#
loop_
_entity_poly.entity_id
_entity_poly.type
_entity_poly.pdbx_seq_one_letter_code
_entity_poly.pdbx_strand_id
1 'polypeptide(L)'
;MQLSASDSEIFRFRASETFAQNVFLFDGEQWGDSNSLSLEDALKDVTHVLVSVPTGRVEGQEDPVLAALGDRLIRATKDSIQWLGYLSTIGVYGETNGVAVDESAPVVPPSQSWEEAEKNMSAMAKSFYAESKICVNRRIKEELGVKLIYPTYREGLLAQVLEEEKLARGEAVNGVFSSTTAVQRLVVTVNIGSLRAEPYLDLRQITFRLSRALGQPVVPCSFRFSNRVDPQELNGLEAKTFEMVLSEHLAARGQNASEIIVLPLFFGKSSTLTEFLPQTIKKVWAAAPDTSAPLTVRVGGCLVDQENANDTRVAQILLERIQEVVDFGTVNEDVTILVVDHGTPNRDVHESREFVAQELRGLLKPYQHVKLVDTACMERREGAEYDFNDPLLSVALDHFAVEKGIVVCAKMFFSNGRHAGEKGDIDQIIEDVRARHPDVDVRVTEALGTHELVSEILHDRYRAVLSKEAPDFTLTENE
;
A
#
# COMPACT_ATOMS: atom_id res chain seq x y z
N MET A 1 -11.22 39.97 -15.55
CA MET A 1 -11.07 41.20 -14.74
C MET A 1 -11.37 40.79 -13.31
N GLN A 2 -10.42 40.97 -12.37
CA GLN A 2 -10.56 40.48 -11.00
C GLN A 2 -11.80 41.11 -10.35
N LEU A 3 -12.66 40.32 -9.67
CA LEU A 3 -13.90 40.79 -9.04
C LEU A 3 -13.67 41.96 -8.07
N SER A 4 -12.51 41.98 -7.40
CA SER A 4 -12.05 43.08 -6.55
C SER A 4 -11.91 44.41 -7.28
N ALA A 5 -11.63 44.39 -8.58
CA ALA A 5 -11.49 45.58 -9.41
C ALA A 5 -12.84 46.05 -10.00
N SER A 6 -13.86 45.21 -10.03
CA SER A 6 -15.19 45.53 -10.59
C SER A 6 -16.22 45.93 -9.52
N ASP A 7 -16.13 45.40 -8.30
CA ASP A 7 -17.02 45.77 -7.20
C ASP A 7 -16.36 45.54 -5.84
N SER A 8 -15.73 46.59 -5.29
CA SER A 8 -15.05 46.54 -4.00
C SER A 8 -16.01 46.46 -2.80
N GLU A 9 -17.31 46.74 -2.99
CA GLU A 9 -18.31 46.69 -1.92
C GLU A 9 -18.69 45.25 -1.55
N ILE A 10 -18.57 44.29 -2.49
CA ILE A 10 -18.86 42.86 -2.24
C ILE A 10 -17.94 42.27 -1.16
N PHE A 11 -16.73 42.79 -1.00
CA PHE A 11 -15.76 42.35 0.00
C PHE A 11 -15.77 43.19 1.30
N ARG A 12 -16.66 44.19 1.40
CA ARG A 12 -16.85 44.94 2.65
C ARG A 12 -17.78 44.18 3.58
N PHE A 13 -17.20 43.44 4.53
CA PHE A 13 -17.95 42.91 5.66
C PHE A 13 -18.47 44.06 6.53
N ARG A 14 -19.79 44.10 6.79
CA ARG A 14 -20.39 45.03 7.75
C ARG A 14 -19.73 44.80 9.11
N ALA A 15 -19.24 45.87 9.74
CA ALA A 15 -18.71 45.81 11.10
C ALA A 15 -19.76 45.20 12.04
N SER A 16 -19.42 44.07 12.68
CA SER A 16 -20.21 43.49 13.74
C SER A 16 -19.90 44.23 15.03
N GLU A 17 -20.92 44.77 15.71
CA GLU A 17 -20.74 45.43 17.02
C GLU A 17 -20.36 44.44 18.14
N THR A 18 -20.46 43.13 17.89
CA THR A 18 -20.29 42.07 18.90
C THR A 18 -19.00 41.28 18.80
N PHE A 19 -18.23 41.36 17.71
CA PHE A 19 -16.95 40.67 17.55
C PHE A 19 -15.89 41.60 16.99
N ALA A 20 -14.71 41.61 17.61
CA ALA A 20 -13.54 42.31 17.06
C ALA A 20 -13.27 41.80 15.64
N GLN A 21 -13.01 42.72 14.70
CA GLN A 21 -12.65 42.36 13.33
C GLN A 21 -11.31 41.62 13.32
N ASN A 22 -11.38 40.29 13.15
CA ASN A 22 -10.21 39.43 12.96
C ASN A 22 -9.98 39.09 11.47
N VAL A 23 -10.52 39.93 10.59
CA VAL A 23 -10.41 39.81 9.13
C VAL A 23 -9.75 41.09 8.63
N PHE A 24 -8.65 40.92 7.91
CA PHE A 24 -7.82 42.01 7.43
C PHE A 24 -7.63 41.88 5.93
N LEU A 25 -7.71 43.00 5.23
CA LEU A 25 -7.61 43.07 3.78
C LEU A 25 -6.13 43.08 3.34
N PHE A 26 -5.82 42.26 2.35
CA PHE A 26 -4.56 42.24 1.62
C PHE A 26 -4.92 42.29 0.13
N ASP A 27 -4.42 43.29 -0.59
CA ASP A 27 -4.78 43.53 -1.99
C ASP A 27 -3.92 42.74 -3.00
N GLY A 28 -2.94 41.99 -2.52
CA GLY A 28 -1.96 41.26 -3.33
C GLY A 28 -0.58 41.91 -3.35
N GLU A 29 -0.46 43.16 -2.91
CA GLU A 29 0.80 43.91 -2.87
C GLU A 29 1.10 44.47 -1.47
N GLN A 30 0.08 44.83 -0.69
CA GLN A 30 0.26 45.45 0.61
C GLN A 30 -0.89 45.14 1.59
N TRP A 31 -0.58 45.25 2.88
CA TRP A 31 -1.58 45.21 3.95
C TRP A 31 -2.46 46.47 3.87
N GLY A 32 -3.78 46.29 3.77
CA GLY A 32 -4.69 47.39 3.53
C GLY A 32 -4.69 48.45 4.63
N ASP A 33 -4.56 49.71 4.25
CA ASP A 33 -4.57 50.85 5.19
C ASP A 33 -5.90 51.01 5.94
N SER A 34 -6.99 50.44 5.40
CA SER A 34 -8.30 50.42 6.04
C SER A 34 -8.44 49.38 7.14
N ASN A 35 -7.41 48.56 7.39
CA ASN A 35 -7.42 47.55 8.43
C ASN A 35 -7.42 48.19 9.82
N SER A 36 -8.20 47.60 10.72
CA SER A 36 -8.34 48.07 12.10
C SER A 36 -7.09 47.88 12.94
N LEU A 37 -6.17 47.00 12.51
CA LEU A 37 -4.89 46.72 13.16
C LEU A 37 -3.74 46.73 12.14
N SER A 38 -2.54 47.01 12.64
CA SER A 38 -1.31 46.70 11.91
C SER A 38 -1.18 45.19 11.72
N LEU A 39 -0.41 44.76 10.72
CA LEU A 39 -0.12 43.33 10.50
C LEU A 39 0.48 42.70 11.76
N GLU A 40 1.40 43.40 12.42
CA GLU A 40 2.10 42.92 13.61
C GLU A 40 1.14 42.76 14.81
N ASP A 41 0.23 43.71 15.01
CA ASP A 41 -0.76 43.63 16.09
C ASP A 41 -1.83 42.57 15.81
N ALA A 42 -2.22 42.41 14.53
CA ALA A 42 -3.17 41.39 14.10
C ALA A 42 -2.64 39.97 14.29
N LEU A 43 -1.31 39.80 14.21
CA LEU A 43 -0.64 38.49 14.32
C LEU A 43 -0.01 38.24 15.68
N LYS A 44 -0.20 39.16 16.64
CA LYS A 44 0.33 39.02 17.98
C LYS A 44 -0.23 37.75 18.64
N ASP A 45 0.66 36.96 19.24
CA ASP A 45 0.35 35.70 19.93
C ASP A 45 -0.26 34.61 19.03
N VAL A 46 -0.25 34.79 17.70
CA VAL A 46 -0.69 33.76 16.75
C VAL A 46 0.26 32.57 16.82
N THR A 47 -0.30 31.39 17.09
CA THR A 47 0.44 30.14 17.21
C THR A 47 0.34 29.25 15.97
N HIS A 48 -0.69 29.44 15.14
CA HIS A 48 -0.96 28.62 13.96
C HIS A 48 -1.17 29.52 12.75
N VAL A 49 -0.41 29.30 11.68
CA VAL A 49 -0.53 30.04 10.43
C VAL A 49 -0.86 29.08 9.30
N LEU A 50 -1.89 29.41 8.51
CA LEU A 50 -2.24 28.70 7.28
C LEU A 50 -2.14 29.66 6.10
N VAL A 51 -1.25 29.38 5.15
CA VAL A 51 -1.12 30.13 3.90
C VAL A 51 -1.84 29.33 2.81
N SER A 52 -2.95 29.85 2.30
CA SER A 52 -3.74 29.21 1.23
C SER A 52 -3.67 29.95 -0.10
N VAL A 53 -2.81 30.96 -0.19
CA VAL A 53 -2.62 31.75 -1.41
C VAL A 53 -1.77 30.95 -2.40
N PRO A 54 -2.17 30.87 -3.69
CA PRO A 54 -1.39 30.16 -4.69
C PRO A 54 -0.07 30.89 -4.98
N THR A 55 0.98 30.13 -5.29
CA THR A 55 2.22 30.68 -5.87
C THR A 55 1.91 31.46 -7.14
N GLY A 56 2.77 32.42 -7.51
CA GLY A 56 2.58 33.23 -8.71
C GLY A 56 2.23 32.42 -9.96
N ARG A 57 1.40 33.00 -10.84
CA ARG A 57 0.81 32.33 -12.01
C ARG A 57 1.82 31.98 -13.11
N VAL A 58 3.05 32.48 -13.00
CA VAL A 58 4.15 32.25 -13.93
C VAL A 58 5.26 31.50 -13.21
N GLU A 59 5.84 30.51 -13.89
CA GLU A 59 6.96 29.73 -13.37
C GLU A 59 8.10 30.64 -12.88
N GLY A 60 8.52 30.44 -11.62
CA GLY A 60 9.55 31.25 -10.97
C GLY A 60 9.05 32.50 -10.23
N GLN A 61 7.74 32.81 -10.25
CA GLN A 61 7.18 33.86 -9.41
C GLN A 61 6.91 33.37 -7.98
N GLU A 62 7.30 34.18 -7.01
CA GLU A 62 7.08 33.95 -5.59
C GLU A 62 5.58 34.04 -5.22
N ASP A 63 5.23 33.52 -4.04
CA ASP A 63 3.91 33.73 -3.45
C ASP A 63 3.72 35.22 -3.12
N PRO A 64 2.61 35.87 -3.51
CA PRO A 64 2.43 37.31 -3.34
C PRO A 64 2.35 37.73 -1.86
N VAL A 65 1.89 36.86 -0.96
CA VAL A 65 1.86 37.18 0.48
C VAL A 65 3.28 37.18 1.04
N LEU A 66 4.08 36.17 0.74
CA LEU A 66 5.47 36.08 1.18
C LEU A 66 6.35 37.15 0.52
N ALA A 67 6.12 37.45 -0.76
CA ALA A 67 6.84 38.50 -1.48
C ALA A 67 6.58 39.89 -0.90
N ALA A 68 5.31 40.20 -0.57
CA ALA A 68 4.93 41.51 -0.05
C ALA A 68 5.14 41.66 1.46
N LEU A 69 4.84 40.62 2.24
CA LEU A 69 4.71 40.69 3.70
C LEU A 69 5.67 39.76 4.44
N GLY A 70 6.45 38.92 3.75
CA GLY A 70 7.23 37.82 4.36
C GLY A 70 8.08 38.23 5.56
N ASP A 71 8.92 39.27 5.41
CA ASP A 71 9.78 39.75 6.51
C ASP A 71 8.98 40.23 7.73
N ARG A 72 7.82 40.84 7.48
CA ARG A 72 6.95 41.36 8.55
C ARG A 72 6.17 40.25 9.22
N LEU A 73 5.67 39.28 8.45
CA LEU A 73 5.06 38.05 8.96
C LEU A 73 6.03 37.32 9.88
N ILE A 74 7.24 37.03 9.39
CA ILE A 74 8.29 36.36 10.17
C ILE A 74 8.56 37.12 11.47
N ARG A 75 8.70 38.45 11.40
CA ARG A 75 8.98 39.25 12.60
C ARG A 75 7.83 39.22 13.60
N ALA A 76 6.60 39.28 13.14
CA ALA A 76 5.41 39.29 13.99
C ALA A 76 5.19 37.95 14.69
N THR A 77 5.62 36.84 14.07
CA THR A 77 5.21 35.51 14.50
C THR A 77 6.34 34.57 14.93
N LYS A 78 7.62 34.95 14.72
CA LYS A 78 8.80 34.11 15.01
C LYS A 78 8.86 33.54 16.43
N ASP A 79 8.30 34.26 17.40
CA ASP A 79 8.40 33.90 18.82
C ASP A 79 7.13 33.18 19.33
N SER A 80 6.06 33.13 18.52
CA SER A 80 4.75 32.58 18.92
C SER A 80 4.31 31.38 18.08
N ILE A 81 4.81 31.22 16.85
CA ILE A 81 4.40 30.12 15.96
C ILE A 81 4.79 28.76 16.52
N GLN A 82 3.81 27.86 16.52
CA GLN A 82 3.94 26.44 16.83
C GLN A 82 3.64 25.59 15.59
N TRP A 83 2.83 26.09 14.66
CA TRP A 83 2.42 25.37 13.46
C TRP A 83 2.30 26.30 12.24
N LEU A 84 2.78 25.81 11.09
CA LEU A 84 2.68 26.48 9.80
C LEU A 84 2.22 25.47 8.75
N GLY A 85 1.08 25.73 8.12
CA GLY A 85 0.57 24.97 6.98
C GLY A 85 0.56 25.81 5.71
N TYR A 86 0.94 25.21 4.59
CA TYR A 86 0.76 25.78 3.26
C TYR A 86 -0.25 24.91 2.51
N LEU A 87 -1.42 25.48 2.19
CA LEU A 87 -2.54 24.81 1.56
C LEU A 87 -2.75 25.35 0.15
N SER A 88 -2.05 24.76 -0.82
CA SER A 88 -2.31 25.00 -2.24
C SER A 88 -3.29 23.97 -2.76
N THR A 89 -4.48 24.40 -3.18
CA THR A 89 -5.47 23.54 -3.83
C THR A 89 -5.24 23.49 -5.34
N ILE A 90 -5.43 22.31 -5.93
CA ILE A 90 -5.66 22.14 -7.37
C ILE A 90 -7.18 22.02 -7.61
N GLY A 91 -7.82 23.15 -7.94
CA GLY A 91 -8.94 23.24 -8.87
C GLY A 91 -10.12 22.25 -8.75
N VAL A 92 -10.68 22.00 -7.56
CA VAL A 92 -11.87 21.14 -7.45
C VAL A 92 -13.15 21.78 -8.01
N TYR A 93 -13.29 23.10 -8.11
CA TYR A 93 -14.54 23.74 -8.53
C TYR A 93 -14.54 24.32 -9.96
N GLY A 94 -13.41 24.22 -10.68
CA GLY A 94 -13.27 24.80 -12.03
C GLY A 94 -13.42 26.33 -12.10
N GLU A 95 -13.57 26.87 -13.31
CA GLU A 95 -13.89 28.28 -13.57
C GLU A 95 -15.40 28.51 -13.39
N THR A 96 -15.79 29.41 -12.48
CA THR A 96 -17.19 29.66 -12.11
C THR A 96 -17.74 30.97 -12.68
N ASN A 97 -16.95 31.69 -13.49
CA ASN A 97 -17.28 33.01 -14.04
C ASN A 97 -17.69 34.04 -12.98
N GLY A 98 -17.14 33.93 -11.76
CA GLY A 98 -17.39 34.86 -10.67
C GLY A 98 -18.69 34.64 -9.90
N VAL A 99 -19.36 33.48 -10.06
CA VAL A 99 -20.50 33.08 -9.23
C VAL A 99 -20.01 32.53 -7.89
N ALA A 100 -20.66 32.93 -6.80
CA ALA A 100 -20.37 32.44 -5.45
C ALA A 100 -20.58 30.92 -5.37
N VAL A 101 -19.57 30.20 -4.87
CA VAL A 101 -19.57 28.75 -4.69
C VAL A 101 -19.49 28.41 -3.21
N ASP A 102 -20.28 27.43 -2.79
CA ASP A 102 -20.26 26.85 -1.45
C ASP A 102 -20.00 25.33 -1.53
N GLU A 103 -20.06 24.62 -0.40
CA GLU A 103 -19.79 23.17 -0.31
C GLU A 103 -20.79 22.31 -1.11
N SER A 104 -21.87 22.88 -1.63
CA SER A 104 -22.81 22.21 -2.53
C SER A 104 -22.43 22.33 -4.02
N ALA A 105 -21.40 23.13 -4.34
CA ALA A 105 -20.97 23.36 -5.70
C ALA A 105 -20.43 22.08 -6.35
N PRO A 106 -20.83 21.77 -7.60
CA PRO A 106 -20.35 20.59 -8.30
C PRO A 106 -18.85 20.69 -8.56
N VAL A 107 -18.13 19.61 -8.26
CA VAL A 107 -16.69 19.49 -8.50
C VAL A 107 -16.45 19.38 -10.01
N VAL A 108 -15.66 20.29 -10.58
CA VAL A 108 -15.30 20.33 -12.00
C VAL A 108 -13.78 20.41 -12.17
N PRO A 109 -13.16 19.48 -12.91
CA PRO A 109 -13.79 18.37 -13.62
C PRO A 109 -14.33 17.30 -12.66
N PRO A 110 -15.38 16.56 -13.05
CA PRO A 110 -15.87 15.44 -12.26
C PRO A 110 -14.75 14.43 -12.04
N SER A 111 -14.76 13.77 -10.87
CA SER A 111 -13.88 12.65 -10.61
C SER A 111 -14.12 11.57 -11.66
N GLN A 112 -13.07 11.15 -12.35
CA GLN A 112 -13.10 10.13 -13.40
C GLN A 112 -12.02 9.09 -13.14
N SER A 113 -12.20 7.86 -13.62
CA SER A 113 -11.17 6.82 -13.47
C SER A 113 -9.91 7.20 -14.26
N TRP A 114 -8.76 6.62 -13.88
CA TRP A 114 -7.53 6.81 -14.63
C TRP A 114 -7.69 6.34 -16.09
N GLU A 115 -8.35 5.20 -16.34
CA GLU A 115 -8.55 4.70 -17.72
C GLU A 115 -9.41 5.64 -18.57
N GLU A 116 -10.39 6.33 -17.97
CA GLU A 116 -11.23 7.31 -18.66
C GLU A 116 -10.45 8.61 -18.93
N ALA A 117 -9.69 9.06 -17.94
CA ALA A 117 -8.84 10.25 -18.04
C ALA A 117 -7.76 10.09 -19.12
N GLU A 118 -7.11 8.93 -19.14
CA GLU A 118 -5.99 8.63 -20.02
C GLU A 118 -6.37 8.68 -21.50
N LYS A 119 -7.61 8.31 -21.86
CA LYS A 119 -8.11 8.31 -23.25
C LYS A 119 -8.10 9.71 -23.88
N ASN A 120 -8.29 10.75 -23.07
CA ASN A 120 -8.45 12.13 -23.52
C ASN A 120 -7.27 13.04 -23.12
N MET A 121 -6.28 12.52 -22.42
CA MET A 121 -5.08 13.27 -22.02
C MET A 121 -4.09 13.40 -23.17
N SER A 122 -3.52 14.61 -23.31
CA SER A 122 -2.36 14.83 -24.17
C SER A 122 -1.14 14.07 -23.63
N ALA A 123 -0.17 13.77 -24.50
CA ALA A 123 1.07 13.13 -24.09
C ALA A 123 1.81 13.88 -22.97
N MET A 124 1.70 15.23 -22.95
CA MET A 124 2.26 16.09 -21.91
C MET A 124 1.51 15.97 -20.57
N ALA A 125 0.18 15.86 -20.60
CA ALA A 125 -0.60 15.63 -19.38
C ALA A 125 -0.28 14.25 -18.78
N LYS A 126 -0.15 13.22 -19.62
CA LYS A 126 0.27 11.88 -19.19
C LYS A 126 1.67 11.89 -18.56
N SER A 127 2.62 12.62 -19.15
CA SER A 127 3.98 12.72 -18.58
C SER A 127 3.98 13.40 -17.22
N PHE A 128 3.15 14.43 -17.01
CA PHE A 128 3.02 15.09 -15.71
C PHE A 128 2.55 14.15 -14.59
N TYR A 129 1.53 13.31 -14.84
CA TYR A 129 1.04 12.34 -13.85
C TYR A 129 1.92 11.10 -13.70
N ALA A 130 2.76 10.80 -14.70
CA ALA A 130 3.78 9.76 -14.62
C ALA A 130 5.06 10.24 -13.88
N GLU A 131 5.24 11.54 -13.71
CA GLU A 131 6.41 12.13 -13.06
C GLU A 131 6.30 12.10 -11.52
N SER A 132 7.31 11.52 -10.87
CA SER A 132 7.53 11.68 -9.42
C SER A 132 8.56 12.79 -9.20
N LYS A 133 8.10 13.97 -8.77
CA LYS A 133 8.98 15.12 -8.50
C LYS A 133 9.46 15.08 -7.05
N ILE A 134 10.74 14.78 -6.88
CA ILE A 134 11.39 14.74 -5.57
C ILE A 134 12.03 16.11 -5.30
N CYS A 135 11.58 16.80 -4.26
CA CYS A 135 12.14 18.08 -3.84
C CYS A 135 13.12 17.90 -2.67
N VAL A 136 14.30 18.52 -2.76
CA VAL A 136 15.29 18.51 -1.68
C VAL A 136 14.91 19.53 -0.62
N ASN A 137 14.53 19.06 0.57
CA ASN A 137 14.10 19.90 1.69
C ASN A 137 15.23 20.31 2.65
N ARG A 138 16.46 20.40 2.15
CA ARG A 138 17.64 20.70 2.98
C ARG A 138 17.58 22.11 3.59
N ARG A 139 17.22 23.11 2.79
CA ARG A 139 17.20 24.53 3.19
C ARG A 139 16.20 24.80 4.33
N ILE A 140 15.00 24.22 4.27
CA ILE A 140 14.00 24.37 5.36
C ILE A 140 14.48 23.73 6.68
N LYS A 141 15.30 22.67 6.62
CA LYS A 141 15.87 22.02 7.81
C LYS A 141 17.09 22.75 8.35
N GLU A 142 17.99 23.20 7.48
CA GLU A 142 19.29 23.77 7.87
C GLU A 142 19.25 25.29 8.03
N GLU A 143 18.60 26.02 7.13
CA GLU A 143 18.54 27.50 7.16
C GLU A 143 17.41 27.99 8.06
N LEU A 144 16.26 27.31 8.04
CA LEU A 144 15.09 27.70 8.84
C LEU A 144 14.95 26.89 10.15
N GLY A 145 15.81 25.88 10.37
CA GLY A 145 15.81 25.08 11.60
C GLY A 145 14.55 24.25 11.83
N VAL A 146 13.69 24.09 10.81
CA VAL A 146 12.38 23.45 10.95
C VAL A 146 12.56 21.96 11.22
N LYS A 147 11.99 21.50 12.34
CA LYS A 147 11.81 20.07 12.63
C LYS A 147 10.40 19.66 12.24
N LEU A 148 10.30 18.86 11.17
CA LEU A 148 9.01 18.34 10.72
C LEU A 148 8.43 17.41 11.79
N ILE A 149 7.18 17.66 12.18
CA ILE A 149 6.42 16.81 13.12
C ILE A 149 6.25 15.40 12.54
N TYR A 150 6.10 15.32 11.21
CA TYR A 150 6.13 14.08 10.43
C TYR A 150 7.30 14.14 9.43
N PRO A 151 8.47 13.57 9.78
CA PRO A 151 9.67 13.57 8.96
C PRO A 151 9.52 12.98 7.55
N THR A 152 8.51 12.13 7.35
CA THR A 152 8.21 11.50 6.05
C THR A 152 6.75 11.72 5.64
N TYR A 153 6.50 11.77 4.33
CA TYR A 153 5.13 11.94 3.80
C TYR A 153 4.20 10.78 4.22
N ARG A 154 4.76 9.59 4.49
CA ARG A 154 4.01 8.42 4.95
C ARG A 154 3.48 8.61 6.37
N GLU A 155 4.31 9.15 7.26
CA GLU A 155 3.91 9.50 8.62
C GLU A 155 2.87 10.63 8.63
N GLY A 156 3.04 11.64 7.78
CA GLY A 156 2.09 12.75 7.67
C GLY A 156 0.73 12.30 7.12
N LEU A 157 0.73 11.48 6.07
CA LEU A 157 -0.50 10.94 5.48
C LEU A 157 -1.24 10.03 6.48
N LEU A 158 -0.51 9.21 7.23
CA LEU A 158 -1.10 8.37 8.28
C LEU A 158 -1.75 9.21 9.38
N ALA A 159 -1.06 10.25 9.85
CA ALA A 159 -1.60 11.14 10.89
C ALA A 159 -2.88 11.84 10.42
N GLN A 160 -2.90 12.31 9.17
CA GLN A 160 -4.07 12.93 8.57
C GLN A 160 -5.27 11.97 8.51
N VAL A 161 -5.07 10.74 8.02
CA VAL A 161 -6.15 9.74 7.94
C VAL A 161 -6.72 9.41 9.32
N LEU A 162 -5.86 9.25 10.33
CA LEU A 162 -6.30 8.99 11.71
C LEU A 162 -7.12 10.14 12.30
N GLU A 163 -6.85 11.37 11.89
CA GLU A 163 -7.55 12.57 12.36
C GLU A 163 -8.89 12.76 11.65
N GLU A 164 -8.95 12.54 10.33
CA GLU A 164 -10.17 12.51 9.52
C GLU A 164 -11.18 11.47 10.03
N GLU A 165 -10.70 10.30 10.45
CA GLU A 165 -11.58 9.28 11.02
C GLU A 165 -12.12 9.62 12.42
N LYS A 166 -11.34 10.30 13.27
CA LYS A 166 -11.82 10.78 14.58
C LYS A 166 -12.93 11.79 14.41
N LEU A 167 -12.76 12.69 13.44
CA LEU A 167 -13.77 13.66 13.03
C LEU A 167 -15.04 12.97 12.52
N ALA A 168 -14.90 11.96 11.66
CA ALA A 168 -16.03 11.18 11.14
C ALA A 168 -16.81 10.42 12.24
N ARG A 169 -16.14 10.06 13.34
CA ARG A 169 -16.74 9.40 14.51
C ARG A 169 -17.32 10.36 15.55
N GLY A 170 -17.22 11.68 15.33
CA GLY A 170 -17.70 12.71 16.26
C GLY A 170 -16.89 12.80 17.56
N GLU A 171 -15.66 12.28 17.56
CA GLU A 171 -14.74 12.38 18.69
C GLU A 171 -14.14 13.79 18.74
N ALA A 172 -14.12 14.41 19.93
CA ALA A 172 -13.51 15.73 20.08
C ALA A 172 -12.02 15.69 19.72
N VAL A 173 -11.61 16.57 18.81
CA VAL A 173 -10.19 16.81 18.49
C VAL A 173 -9.56 17.54 19.68
N ASN A 174 -9.12 16.77 20.66
CA ASN A 174 -8.20 17.23 21.69
C ASN A 174 -6.80 16.69 21.37
N GLY A 175 -5.86 17.61 21.25
CA GLY A 175 -4.46 17.31 21.04
C GLY A 175 -3.93 16.33 22.09
N VAL A 176 -3.26 15.30 21.58
CA VAL A 176 -2.15 14.58 22.21
C VAL A 176 -2.40 13.95 23.60
N PHE A 177 -2.36 12.61 23.59
CA PHE A 177 -2.36 11.62 24.69
C PHE A 177 -3.69 11.30 25.38
N SER A 178 -4.34 10.22 24.92
CA SER A 178 -5.11 9.36 25.81
C SER A 178 -4.14 8.36 26.47
N SER A 179 -3.88 8.57 27.76
CA SER A 179 -3.20 7.61 28.62
C SER A 179 -4.17 6.50 29.03
N THR A 180 -4.32 5.51 28.16
CA THR A 180 -4.65 4.16 28.59
C THR A 180 -3.43 3.31 28.28
N THR A 181 -2.97 2.50 29.24
CA THR A 181 -1.93 1.47 29.07
C THR A 181 -2.42 0.41 28.09
N ALA A 182 -2.52 0.78 26.82
CA ALA A 182 -2.86 -0.11 25.73
C ALA A 182 -1.60 -0.93 25.42
N VAL A 183 -1.76 -2.25 25.34
CA VAL A 183 -0.73 -3.16 24.85
C VAL A 183 -0.23 -2.62 23.51
N GLN A 184 1.09 -2.40 23.39
CA GLN A 184 1.65 -1.98 22.12
C GLN A 184 1.48 -3.10 21.11
N ARG A 185 0.66 -2.85 20.07
CA ARG A 185 0.41 -3.82 19.01
C ARG A 185 1.24 -3.48 17.78
N LEU A 186 1.99 -4.46 17.30
CA LEU A 186 2.69 -4.42 16.03
C LEU A 186 2.03 -5.40 15.06
N VAL A 187 1.65 -4.93 13.88
CA VAL A 187 1.11 -5.79 12.81
C VAL A 187 2.17 -5.90 11.72
N VAL A 188 2.48 -7.12 11.29
CA VAL A 188 3.45 -7.39 10.23
C VAL A 188 2.85 -8.29 9.15
N THR A 189 3.23 -8.04 7.90
CA THR A 189 3.03 -9.01 6.81
C THR A 189 4.36 -9.67 6.50
N VAL A 190 4.35 -11.01 6.41
CA VAL A 190 5.58 -11.79 6.20
C VAL A 190 5.49 -12.61 4.93
N ASN A 191 6.48 -12.48 4.03
CA ASN A 191 6.72 -13.42 2.93
C ASN A 191 8.05 -14.16 3.11
N ILE A 192 8.40 -15.08 2.19
CA ILE A 192 9.71 -15.76 2.22
C ILE A 192 10.85 -14.76 2.00
N GLY A 193 10.71 -13.90 1.00
CA GLY A 193 11.70 -12.90 0.56
C GLY A 193 12.48 -13.30 -0.68
N SER A 194 13.22 -12.35 -1.24
CA SER A 194 13.90 -12.48 -2.54
C SER A 194 15.23 -11.73 -2.54
N LEU A 195 16.15 -12.09 -3.44
CA LEU A 195 17.35 -11.30 -3.73
C LEU A 195 17.11 -10.23 -4.80
N ARG A 196 15.88 -10.11 -5.28
CA ARG A 196 15.44 -9.06 -6.22
C ARG A 196 14.56 -8.04 -5.52
N ALA A 197 14.53 -6.82 -6.06
CA ALA A 197 13.75 -5.73 -5.50
C ALA A 197 12.23 -5.90 -5.66
N GLU A 198 11.77 -6.40 -6.81
CA GLU A 198 10.34 -6.40 -7.17
C GLU A 198 9.46 -7.13 -6.14
N PRO A 199 9.80 -8.35 -5.67
CA PRO A 199 8.96 -9.03 -4.67
C PRO A 199 8.84 -8.30 -3.33
N TYR A 200 9.83 -7.48 -2.96
CA TYR A 200 9.76 -6.67 -1.75
C TYR A 200 9.01 -5.35 -1.97
N LEU A 201 9.06 -4.78 -3.18
CA LEU A 201 8.23 -3.64 -3.58
C LEU A 201 6.74 -4.04 -3.61
N ASP A 202 6.41 -5.20 -4.17
CA ASP A 202 5.05 -5.76 -4.16
C ASP A 202 4.53 -5.96 -2.73
N LEU A 203 5.39 -6.52 -1.85
CA LEU A 203 5.09 -6.66 -0.44
C LEU A 203 4.75 -5.28 0.17
N ARG A 204 5.59 -4.26 -0.06
CA ARG A 204 5.31 -2.89 0.43
C ARG A 204 3.97 -2.34 -0.07
N GLN A 205 3.62 -2.57 -1.33
CA GLN A 205 2.37 -2.10 -1.90
C GLN A 205 1.14 -2.77 -1.27
N ILE A 206 1.17 -4.10 -1.11
CA ILE A 206 0.11 -4.83 -0.40
C ILE A 206 0.00 -4.36 1.04
N THR A 207 1.12 -4.25 1.74
CA THR A 207 1.13 -3.82 3.14
C THR A 207 0.61 -2.39 3.28
N PHE A 208 0.90 -1.50 2.33
CA PHE A 208 0.34 -0.15 2.31
C PHE A 208 -1.19 -0.16 2.16
N ARG A 209 -1.73 -0.94 1.21
CA ARG A 209 -3.18 -1.09 1.04
C ARG A 209 -3.84 -1.67 2.30
N LEU A 210 -3.23 -2.70 2.88
CA LEU A 210 -3.71 -3.30 4.12
C LEU A 210 -3.66 -2.33 5.30
N SER A 211 -2.60 -1.51 5.41
CA SER A 211 -2.51 -0.47 6.45
C SER A 211 -3.66 0.52 6.35
N ARG A 212 -4.02 0.94 5.13
CA ARG A 212 -5.18 1.80 4.89
C ARG A 212 -6.49 1.11 5.28
N ALA A 213 -6.67 -0.14 4.89
CA ALA A 213 -7.89 -0.90 5.22
C ALA A 213 -8.05 -1.13 6.74
N LEU A 214 -6.94 -1.28 7.48
CA LEU A 214 -6.93 -1.51 8.91
C LEU A 214 -6.95 -0.25 9.78
N GLY A 215 -6.76 0.93 9.19
CA GLY A 215 -6.60 2.18 9.94
C GLY A 215 -5.38 2.19 10.88
N GLN A 216 -4.37 1.35 10.63
CA GLN A 216 -3.15 1.29 11.45
C GLN A 216 -1.93 0.84 10.63
N PRO A 217 -0.69 1.18 11.04
CA PRO A 217 0.51 0.74 10.36
C PRO A 217 0.63 -0.79 10.34
N VAL A 218 0.92 -1.34 9.16
CA VAL A 218 1.41 -2.70 9.00
C VAL A 218 2.84 -2.63 8.47
N VAL A 219 3.74 -3.42 9.04
CA VAL A 219 5.16 -3.42 8.66
C VAL A 219 5.44 -4.57 7.68
N PRO A 220 5.96 -4.28 6.47
CA PRO A 220 6.35 -5.31 5.52
C PRO A 220 7.69 -5.92 5.94
N CYS A 221 7.75 -7.23 6.09
CA CYS A 221 9.02 -7.91 6.28
C CYS A 221 9.11 -9.23 5.52
N SER A 222 10.33 -9.60 5.16
CA SER A 222 10.62 -10.91 4.60
C SER A 222 11.21 -11.82 5.66
N PHE A 223 11.07 -13.12 5.49
CA PHE A 223 11.74 -14.05 6.39
C PHE A 223 13.26 -14.07 6.13
N ARG A 224 13.68 -14.03 4.85
CA ARG A 224 15.08 -14.10 4.41
C ARG A 224 15.32 -13.25 3.16
N PHE A 225 16.60 -13.17 2.77
CA PHE A 225 17.12 -12.64 1.49
C PHE A 225 16.95 -11.14 1.21
N SER A 226 15.76 -10.57 1.43
CA SER A 226 15.42 -9.22 0.98
C SER A 226 16.32 -8.14 1.57
N ASN A 227 16.86 -8.34 2.78
CA ASN A 227 17.84 -7.44 3.40
C ASN A 227 19.21 -7.38 2.69
N ARG A 228 19.40 -8.14 1.60
CA ARG A 228 20.60 -8.11 0.75
C ARG A 228 20.35 -7.42 -0.59
N VAL A 229 19.12 -6.98 -0.85
CA VAL A 229 18.79 -6.17 -2.03
C VAL A 229 19.36 -4.76 -1.82
N ASP A 230 19.92 -4.17 -2.88
CA ASP A 230 20.43 -2.80 -2.83
C ASP A 230 19.28 -1.83 -2.47
N PRO A 231 19.42 -1.01 -1.40
CA PRO A 231 18.43 0.00 -1.06
C PRO A 231 18.09 0.95 -2.21
N GLN A 232 18.99 1.22 -3.16
CA GLN A 232 18.71 2.05 -4.34
C GLN A 232 17.62 1.44 -5.23
N GLU A 233 17.60 0.11 -5.38
CA GLU A 233 16.53 -0.62 -6.08
C GLU A 233 15.22 -0.64 -5.28
N LEU A 234 15.27 -0.27 -4.00
CA LEU A 234 14.14 -0.21 -3.08
C LEU A 234 13.76 1.24 -2.72
N ASN A 235 13.97 2.18 -3.64
CA ASN A 235 13.66 3.61 -3.46
C ASN A 235 14.38 4.26 -2.27
N GLY A 236 15.62 3.83 -2.02
CA GLY A 236 16.47 4.31 -0.93
C GLY A 236 16.11 3.76 0.46
N LEU A 237 15.15 2.85 0.57
CA LEU A 237 14.71 2.27 1.83
C LEU A 237 15.11 0.80 1.90
N GLU A 238 15.86 0.41 2.92
CA GLU A 238 16.27 -0.98 3.13
C GLU A 238 15.05 -1.90 3.34
N ALA A 239 15.16 -3.14 2.85
CA ALA A 239 14.22 -4.19 3.16
C ALA A 239 14.52 -4.83 4.52
N LYS A 240 13.48 -4.96 5.35
CA LYS A 240 13.61 -5.55 6.68
C LYS A 240 13.23 -7.02 6.70
N THR A 241 13.99 -7.80 7.48
CA THR A 241 13.57 -9.15 7.83
C THR A 241 12.62 -9.14 9.04
N PHE A 242 11.86 -10.22 9.24
CA PHE A 242 11.04 -10.39 10.44
C PHE A 242 11.89 -10.32 11.72
N GLU A 243 13.11 -10.89 11.69
CA GLU A 243 14.07 -10.81 12.79
C GLU A 243 14.45 -9.36 13.13
N MET A 244 14.73 -8.53 12.12
CA MET A 244 15.06 -7.10 12.30
C MET A 244 13.89 -6.33 12.91
N VAL A 245 12.68 -6.50 12.33
CA VAL A 245 11.48 -5.81 12.80
C VAL A 245 11.13 -6.20 14.24
N LEU A 246 11.23 -7.49 14.58
CA LEU A 246 10.98 -7.96 15.94
C LEU A 246 12.00 -7.42 16.93
N SER A 247 13.29 -7.42 16.57
CA SER A 247 14.37 -6.91 17.42
C SER A 247 14.22 -5.41 17.69
N GLU A 248 13.92 -4.62 16.65
CA GLU A 248 13.67 -3.19 16.76
C GLU A 248 12.46 -2.89 17.65
N HIS A 249 11.38 -3.66 17.52
CA HIS A 249 10.19 -3.53 18.36
C HIS A 249 10.49 -3.81 19.83
N LEU A 250 11.21 -4.90 20.14
CA LEU A 250 11.60 -5.22 21.52
C LEU A 250 12.55 -4.18 22.12
N ALA A 251 13.41 -3.58 21.31
CA ALA A 251 14.28 -2.48 21.76
C ALA A 251 13.50 -1.18 22.01
N ALA A 252 12.43 -0.92 21.25
CA ALA A 252 11.66 0.33 21.32
C ALA A 252 10.49 0.30 22.32
N ARG A 253 9.94 -0.88 22.65
CA ARG A 253 8.74 -1.01 23.50
C ARG A 253 8.93 -0.61 24.97
N GLY A 254 10.17 -0.54 25.44
CA GLY A 254 10.51 -0.32 26.85
C GLY A 254 9.96 -1.44 27.75
N GLN A 255 9.42 -1.09 28.91
CA GLN A 255 8.84 -2.02 29.88
C GLN A 255 7.36 -2.33 29.64
N ASN A 256 6.85 -2.05 28.43
CA ASN A 256 5.44 -2.28 28.12
C ASN A 256 5.22 -3.69 27.57
N ALA A 257 4.14 -4.33 28.02
CA ALA A 257 3.63 -5.53 27.36
C ALA A 257 3.27 -5.20 25.91
N SER A 258 3.56 -6.12 25.00
CA SER A 258 3.33 -5.93 23.57
C SER A 258 2.78 -7.17 22.90
N GLU A 259 2.01 -6.96 21.84
CA GLU A 259 1.42 -8.01 21.01
C GLU A 259 1.90 -7.86 19.57
N ILE A 260 2.20 -8.98 18.93
CA ILE A 260 2.56 -9.03 17.51
C ILE A 260 1.54 -9.84 16.75
N ILE A 261 0.99 -9.25 15.70
CA ILE A 261 0.12 -9.93 14.74
C ILE A 261 0.91 -10.18 13.47
N VAL A 262 1.18 -11.45 13.19
CA VAL A 262 1.86 -11.90 11.97
C VAL A 262 0.80 -12.31 10.95
N LEU A 263 0.78 -11.66 9.79
CA LEU A 263 -0.09 -11.98 8.67
C LEU A 263 0.74 -12.65 7.56
N PRO A 264 0.63 -13.98 7.40
CA PRO A 264 1.44 -14.71 6.42
C PRO A 264 0.98 -14.44 4.99
N LEU A 265 1.93 -14.13 4.13
CA LEU A 265 1.76 -14.01 2.69
C LEU A 265 2.24 -15.28 2.00
N PHE A 266 1.57 -16.39 2.34
CA PHE A 266 1.88 -17.75 1.90
C PHE A 266 0.58 -18.39 1.41
N PHE A 267 0.66 -19.30 0.45
CA PHE A 267 -0.51 -20.06 0.01
C PHE A 267 -0.93 -21.10 1.05
N GLY A 268 0.03 -21.82 1.62
CA GLY A 268 -0.17 -22.77 2.71
C GLY A 268 0.94 -22.72 3.76
N LYS A 269 0.83 -23.57 4.79
CA LYS A 269 1.74 -23.70 5.93
C LYS A 269 3.07 -24.32 5.50
N SER A 270 4.00 -23.47 5.07
CA SER A 270 5.38 -23.87 4.81
C SER A 270 6.22 -24.01 6.08
N SER A 271 7.38 -24.65 5.99
CA SER A 271 8.41 -24.66 7.05
C SER A 271 8.83 -23.27 7.54
N THR A 272 8.65 -22.22 6.73
CA THR A 272 8.82 -20.83 7.19
C THR A 272 7.91 -20.50 8.36
N LEU A 273 6.66 -20.95 8.32
CA LEU A 273 5.68 -20.68 9.37
C LEU A 273 5.74 -21.72 10.49
N THR A 274 5.91 -23.00 10.16
CA THR A 274 5.81 -24.09 11.14
C THR A 274 7.10 -24.34 11.92
N GLU A 275 8.27 -24.05 11.34
CA GLU A 275 9.57 -24.31 11.98
C GLU A 275 10.35 -23.02 12.23
N PHE A 276 10.56 -22.23 11.19
CA PHE A 276 11.50 -21.12 11.28
C PHE A 276 10.94 -19.92 12.05
N LEU A 277 9.67 -19.55 11.85
CA LEU A 277 9.04 -18.45 12.57
C LEU A 277 9.10 -18.64 14.11
N PRO A 278 8.70 -19.79 14.68
CA PRO A 278 8.88 -20.06 16.11
C PRO A 278 10.34 -19.94 16.58
N GLN A 279 11.29 -20.45 15.80
CA GLN A 279 12.72 -20.39 16.13
C GLN A 279 13.23 -18.94 16.14
N THR A 280 12.84 -18.12 15.15
CA THR A 280 13.22 -16.70 15.09
C THR A 280 12.61 -15.92 16.24
N ILE A 281 11.35 -16.17 16.61
CA ILE A 281 10.71 -15.55 17.77
C ILE A 281 11.52 -15.84 19.05
N LYS A 282 11.83 -17.11 19.32
CA LYS A 282 12.62 -17.53 20.49
C LYS A 282 14.03 -16.95 20.48
N LYS A 283 14.70 -16.96 19.32
CA LYS A 283 16.04 -16.40 19.15
C LYS A 283 16.07 -14.91 19.48
N VAL A 284 15.12 -14.13 18.97
CA VAL A 284 15.07 -12.68 19.20
C VAL A 284 14.67 -12.38 20.64
N TRP A 285 13.75 -13.13 21.22
CA TRP A 285 13.39 -13.02 22.63
C TRP A 285 14.59 -13.24 23.55
N ALA A 286 15.35 -14.33 23.35
CA ALA A 286 16.53 -14.65 24.15
C ALA A 286 17.66 -13.61 24.01
N ALA A 287 17.69 -12.86 22.91
CA ALA A 287 18.65 -11.79 22.67
C ALA A 287 18.12 -10.39 23.06
N ALA A 288 16.87 -10.29 23.52
CA ALA A 288 16.25 -9.01 23.83
C ALA A 288 16.90 -8.37 25.08
N PRO A 289 17.09 -7.04 25.08
CA PRO A 289 17.71 -6.35 26.21
C PRO A 289 16.83 -6.32 27.47
N ASP A 290 15.50 -6.43 27.30
CA ASP A 290 14.52 -6.43 28.39
C ASP A 290 13.34 -7.38 28.07
N THR A 291 13.22 -8.44 28.87
CA THR A 291 12.18 -9.46 28.82
C THR A 291 11.22 -9.39 30.01
N SER A 292 11.32 -8.35 30.85
CA SER A 292 10.47 -8.17 32.04
C SER A 292 8.99 -8.03 31.68
N ALA A 293 8.69 -7.44 30.52
CA ALA A 293 7.34 -7.29 30.01
C ALA A 293 6.99 -8.38 28.97
N PRO A 294 5.83 -9.04 29.09
CA PRO A 294 5.48 -10.18 28.24
C PRO A 294 5.32 -9.78 26.77
N LEU A 295 5.62 -10.73 25.88
CA LEU A 295 5.33 -10.64 24.44
C LEU A 295 4.32 -11.73 24.07
N THR A 296 3.22 -11.34 23.45
CA THR A 296 2.31 -12.29 22.79
C THR A 296 2.46 -12.20 21.28
N VAL A 297 2.38 -13.34 20.59
CA VAL A 297 2.40 -13.39 19.13
C VAL A 297 1.19 -14.18 18.66
N ARG A 298 0.47 -13.61 17.70
CA ARG A 298 -0.65 -14.25 17.01
C ARG A 298 -0.35 -14.34 15.52
N VAL A 299 -0.58 -15.51 14.93
CA VAL A 299 -0.29 -15.80 13.52
C VAL A 299 -1.58 -16.02 12.76
N GLY A 300 -1.78 -15.28 11.68
CA GLY A 300 -2.94 -15.42 10.79
C GLY A 300 -2.90 -16.66 9.92
N GLY A 301 -4.07 -16.96 9.36
CA GLY A 301 -4.18 -17.96 8.31
C GLY A 301 -3.42 -17.54 7.05
N CYS A 302 -3.10 -18.53 6.21
CA CYS A 302 -2.51 -18.31 4.89
C CYS A 302 -3.54 -17.72 3.91
N LEU A 303 -3.09 -17.39 2.69
CA LEU A 303 -3.95 -16.86 1.65
C LEU A 303 -5.02 -17.87 1.24
N VAL A 304 -4.66 -19.15 1.11
CA VAL A 304 -5.62 -20.23 0.90
C VAL A 304 -6.09 -20.74 2.26
N ASP A 305 -7.41 -20.73 2.46
CA ASP A 305 -8.05 -21.32 3.63
C ASP A 305 -8.77 -22.60 3.20
N GLN A 306 -8.07 -23.73 3.32
CA GLN A 306 -8.59 -25.04 2.91
C GLN A 306 -9.78 -25.51 3.78
N GLU A 307 -9.98 -24.91 4.96
CA GLU A 307 -11.09 -25.23 5.85
C GLU A 307 -12.36 -24.44 5.49
N ASN A 308 -12.21 -23.37 4.70
CA ASN A 308 -13.32 -22.52 4.26
C ASN A 308 -13.51 -22.60 2.74
N ALA A 309 -14.29 -23.59 2.30
CA ALA A 309 -14.67 -23.76 0.90
C ALA A 309 -15.43 -22.57 0.28
N ASN A 310 -15.88 -21.60 1.07
CA ASN A 310 -16.51 -20.38 0.54
C ASN A 310 -15.50 -19.26 0.24
N ASP A 311 -14.25 -19.36 0.71
CA ASP A 311 -13.19 -18.38 0.40
C ASP A 311 -12.48 -18.73 -0.91
N THR A 312 -13.15 -18.42 -2.03
CA THR A 312 -12.66 -18.72 -3.39
C THR A 312 -11.76 -17.63 -3.96
N ARG A 313 -11.39 -16.61 -3.18
CA ARG A 313 -10.76 -15.38 -3.68
C ARG A 313 -9.43 -15.62 -4.41
N VAL A 314 -8.62 -16.60 -3.99
CA VAL A 314 -7.39 -16.94 -4.72
C VAL A 314 -7.70 -17.52 -6.10
N ALA A 315 -8.72 -18.38 -6.22
CA ALA A 315 -9.17 -18.89 -7.50
C ALA A 315 -9.83 -17.80 -8.36
N GLN A 316 -10.54 -16.84 -7.74
CA GLN A 316 -11.09 -15.67 -8.42
C GLN A 316 -10.00 -14.78 -9.02
N ILE A 317 -8.91 -14.52 -8.28
CA ILE A 317 -7.74 -13.82 -8.82
C ILE A 317 -7.20 -14.58 -10.05
N LEU A 318 -7.03 -15.90 -9.96
CA LEU A 318 -6.55 -16.68 -11.10
C LEU A 318 -7.51 -16.60 -12.29
N LEU A 319 -8.83 -16.65 -12.07
CA LEU A 319 -9.81 -16.49 -13.14
C LEU A 319 -9.66 -15.14 -13.85
N GLU A 320 -9.53 -14.04 -13.11
CA GLU A 320 -9.34 -12.70 -13.68
C GLU A 320 -8.04 -12.63 -14.49
N ARG A 321 -6.95 -13.20 -13.96
CA ARG A 321 -5.67 -13.31 -14.67
C ARG A 321 -5.72 -14.19 -15.92
N ILE A 322 -6.54 -15.23 -15.92
CA ILE A 322 -6.78 -16.08 -17.09
C ILE A 322 -7.57 -15.31 -18.16
N GLN A 323 -8.55 -14.51 -17.75
CA GLN A 323 -9.37 -13.69 -18.65
C GLN A 323 -8.56 -12.58 -19.35
N GLU A 324 -7.46 -12.12 -18.74
CA GLU A 324 -6.51 -11.19 -19.37
C GLU A 324 -5.79 -11.81 -20.58
N VAL A 325 -5.62 -13.14 -20.61
CA VAL A 325 -4.89 -13.86 -21.67
C VAL A 325 -5.78 -14.73 -22.54
N VAL A 326 -7.02 -15.03 -22.13
CA VAL A 326 -8.02 -15.76 -22.90
C VAL A 326 -9.36 -15.05 -22.84
N ASP A 327 -9.84 -14.57 -23.99
CA ASP A 327 -11.20 -14.06 -24.11
C ASP A 327 -12.18 -15.22 -24.30
N PHE A 328 -12.81 -15.64 -23.21
CA PHE A 328 -13.81 -16.70 -23.23
C PHE A 328 -15.10 -16.36 -24.02
N GLY A 329 -15.32 -15.09 -24.35
CA GLY A 329 -16.44 -14.67 -25.20
C GLY A 329 -16.21 -14.94 -26.69
N THR A 330 -14.96 -15.04 -27.13
CA THR A 330 -14.63 -15.21 -28.56
C THR A 330 -13.79 -16.46 -28.86
N VAL A 331 -13.25 -17.13 -27.84
CA VAL A 331 -12.50 -18.38 -28.01
C VAL A 331 -13.36 -19.47 -28.66
N ASN A 332 -12.80 -20.16 -29.64
CA ASN A 332 -13.43 -21.29 -30.35
C ASN A 332 -12.58 -22.58 -30.30
N GLU A 333 -11.38 -22.50 -29.75
CA GLU A 333 -10.46 -23.62 -29.53
C GLU A 333 -10.66 -24.24 -28.14
N ASP A 334 -10.17 -25.46 -27.96
CA ASP A 334 -10.14 -26.09 -26.63
C ASP A 334 -9.09 -25.39 -25.75
N VAL A 335 -9.45 -25.12 -24.50
CA VAL A 335 -8.61 -24.44 -23.51
C VAL A 335 -8.29 -25.41 -22.38
N THR A 336 -7.00 -25.60 -22.12
CA THR A 336 -6.45 -26.29 -20.95
C THR A 336 -5.85 -25.25 -20.02
N ILE A 337 -6.11 -25.38 -18.72
CA ILE A 337 -5.60 -24.46 -17.70
C ILE A 337 -4.77 -25.26 -16.70
N LEU A 338 -3.52 -24.86 -16.51
CA LEU A 338 -2.62 -25.45 -15.54
C LEU A 338 -2.35 -24.42 -14.45
N VAL A 339 -2.78 -24.69 -13.21
CA VAL A 339 -2.41 -23.89 -12.04
C VAL A 339 -0.99 -24.27 -11.65
N VAL A 340 -0.07 -23.33 -11.82
CA VAL A 340 1.36 -23.57 -11.66
C VAL A 340 1.89 -22.86 -10.43
N ASP A 341 2.60 -23.59 -9.58
CA ASP A 341 3.41 -23.05 -8.50
C ASP A 341 4.90 -23.40 -8.69
N HIS A 342 5.75 -23.00 -7.75
CA HIS A 342 7.16 -23.39 -7.77
C HIS A 342 7.36 -24.91 -7.63
N GLY A 343 6.44 -25.59 -6.95
CA GLY A 343 6.68 -26.88 -6.30
C GLY A 343 7.22 -26.69 -4.89
N THR A 344 6.97 -27.66 -4.02
CA THR A 344 7.16 -27.51 -2.58
C THR A 344 7.53 -28.81 -1.89
N PRO A 345 8.44 -28.78 -0.90
CA PRO A 345 8.66 -29.92 -0.02
C PRO A 345 7.54 -30.07 1.03
N ASN A 346 6.65 -29.09 1.17
CA ASN A 346 5.59 -29.07 2.18
C ASN A 346 4.26 -29.50 1.56
N ARG A 347 3.67 -30.57 2.10
CA ARG A 347 2.40 -31.13 1.62
C ARG A 347 1.23 -30.13 1.71
N ASP A 348 1.11 -29.38 2.79
CA ASP A 348 0.04 -28.38 2.98
C ASP A 348 0.06 -27.27 1.90
N VAL A 349 1.25 -26.87 1.44
CA VAL A 349 1.41 -25.90 0.35
C VAL A 349 0.95 -26.51 -0.99
N HIS A 350 1.25 -27.78 -1.23
CA HIS A 350 0.75 -28.50 -2.42
C HIS A 350 -0.77 -28.68 -2.36
N GLU A 351 -1.32 -29.08 -1.21
CA GLU A 351 -2.77 -29.21 -1.02
C GLU A 351 -3.48 -27.86 -1.22
N SER A 352 -2.83 -26.74 -0.90
CA SER A 352 -3.34 -25.40 -1.21
C SER A 352 -3.46 -25.16 -2.72
N ARG A 353 -2.51 -25.65 -3.53
CA ARG A 353 -2.56 -25.58 -5.00
C ARG A 353 -3.70 -26.44 -5.55
N GLU A 354 -3.82 -27.68 -5.08
CA GLU A 354 -4.89 -28.59 -5.49
C GLU A 354 -6.28 -28.04 -5.16
N PHE A 355 -6.42 -27.47 -3.95
CA PHE A 355 -7.65 -26.82 -3.51
C PHE A 355 -8.02 -25.63 -4.40
N VAL A 356 -7.07 -24.74 -4.69
CA VAL A 356 -7.31 -23.60 -5.59
C VAL A 356 -7.67 -24.06 -7.00
N ALA A 357 -7.03 -25.12 -7.52
CA ALA A 357 -7.40 -25.69 -8.81
C ALA A 357 -8.80 -26.31 -8.81
N GLN A 358 -9.22 -26.93 -7.71
CA GLN A 358 -10.60 -27.41 -7.53
C GLN A 358 -11.63 -26.27 -7.53
N GLU A 359 -11.36 -25.18 -6.82
CA GLU A 359 -12.23 -24.01 -6.82
C GLU A 359 -12.29 -23.35 -8.20
N LEU A 360 -11.13 -23.22 -8.86
CA LEU A 360 -11.03 -22.68 -10.21
C LEU A 360 -11.79 -23.54 -11.24
N ARG A 361 -11.74 -24.88 -11.13
CA ARG A 361 -12.60 -25.79 -11.90
C ARG A 361 -14.07 -25.44 -11.74
N GLY A 362 -14.51 -25.15 -10.52
CA GLY A 362 -15.88 -24.73 -10.20
C GLY A 362 -16.27 -23.43 -10.91
N LEU A 363 -15.42 -22.41 -10.79
CA LEU A 363 -15.63 -21.09 -11.41
C LEU A 363 -15.62 -21.14 -12.94
N LEU A 364 -14.88 -22.07 -13.54
CA LEU A 364 -14.75 -22.18 -14.99
C LEU A 364 -15.80 -23.05 -15.67
N LYS A 365 -16.67 -23.76 -14.92
CA LYS A 365 -17.75 -24.61 -15.47
C LYS A 365 -18.62 -23.94 -16.54
N PRO A 366 -18.94 -22.63 -16.48
CA PRO A 366 -19.74 -21.98 -17.52
C PRO A 366 -19.04 -21.88 -18.88
N TYR A 367 -17.70 -21.96 -18.94
CA TYR A 367 -16.93 -21.76 -20.16
C TYR A 367 -16.73 -23.09 -20.91
N GLN A 368 -17.57 -23.33 -21.92
CA GLN A 368 -17.65 -24.62 -22.63
C GLN A 368 -16.35 -25.06 -23.34
N HIS A 369 -15.50 -24.10 -23.68
CA HIS A 369 -14.22 -24.34 -24.33
C HIS A 369 -13.13 -24.78 -23.35
N VAL A 370 -13.31 -24.61 -22.04
CA VAL A 370 -12.38 -25.14 -21.03
C VAL A 370 -12.58 -26.64 -20.90
N LYS A 371 -11.59 -27.42 -21.33
CA LYS A 371 -11.64 -28.90 -21.35
C LYS A 371 -10.92 -29.53 -20.18
N LEU A 372 -9.88 -28.86 -19.69
CA LEU A 372 -9.06 -29.34 -18.58
C LEU A 372 -8.66 -28.16 -17.70
N VAL A 373 -8.77 -28.35 -16.39
CA VAL A 373 -8.15 -27.49 -15.38
C VAL A 373 -7.42 -28.44 -14.44
N ASP A 374 -6.10 -28.31 -14.34
CA ASP A 374 -5.27 -29.18 -13.52
C ASP A 374 -4.08 -28.43 -12.94
N THR A 375 -3.17 -29.12 -12.26
CA THR A 375 -1.99 -28.51 -11.64
C THR A 375 -0.70 -28.98 -12.27
N ALA A 376 0.33 -28.16 -12.14
CA ALA A 376 1.72 -28.55 -12.41
C ALA A 376 2.65 -27.77 -11.47
N CYS A 377 3.85 -28.26 -11.23
CA CYS A 377 4.91 -27.48 -10.57
C CYS A 377 6.02 -27.13 -11.55
N MET A 378 6.68 -26.01 -11.31
CA MET A 378 7.86 -25.61 -12.09
C MET A 378 9.05 -26.56 -11.84
N GLU A 379 9.31 -26.87 -10.57
CA GLU A 379 10.41 -27.74 -10.15
C GLU A 379 9.99 -28.62 -8.97
N ARG A 380 10.77 -29.66 -8.71
CA ARG A 380 10.53 -30.58 -7.59
C ARG A 380 11.85 -31.11 -7.09
N ARG A 381 11.94 -31.35 -5.77
CA ARG A 381 13.09 -32.04 -5.19
C ARG A 381 13.11 -33.51 -5.61
N GLU A 382 14.30 -34.06 -5.80
CA GLU A 382 14.47 -35.50 -6.02
C GLU A 382 14.03 -36.30 -4.79
N GLY A 383 13.40 -37.45 -5.03
CA GLY A 383 12.91 -38.37 -3.99
C GLY A 383 11.41 -38.66 -4.11
N ALA A 384 11.04 -39.91 -3.84
CA ALA A 384 9.66 -40.39 -3.95
C ALA A 384 8.70 -39.66 -2.98
N GLU A 385 9.24 -39.14 -1.88
CA GLU A 385 8.48 -38.35 -0.91
C GLU A 385 7.97 -37.02 -1.48
N TYR A 386 8.54 -36.53 -2.58
CA TYR A 386 8.14 -35.28 -3.22
C TYR A 386 7.25 -35.47 -4.44
N ASP A 387 7.08 -36.71 -4.94
CA ASP A 387 6.34 -37.06 -6.16
C ASP A 387 4.90 -36.52 -6.18
N PHE A 388 4.34 -36.19 -5.01
CA PHE A 388 3.05 -35.51 -4.91
C PHE A 388 2.98 -34.18 -5.67
N ASN A 389 4.10 -33.52 -5.97
CA ASN A 389 4.09 -32.27 -6.74
C ASN A 389 3.82 -32.48 -8.23
N ASP A 390 4.05 -33.70 -8.75
CA ASP A 390 3.99 -34.01 -10.18
C ASP A 390 2.58 -33.75 -10.76
N PRO A 391 2.47 -33.38 -12.05
CA PRO A 391 3.56 -33.31 -13.03
C PRO A 391 4.41 -32.03 -12.94
N LEU A 392 5.67 -32.13 -13.42
CA LEU A 392 6.46 -30.94 -13.77
C LEU A 392 5.84 -30.25 -14.98
N LEU A 393 5.85 -28.91 -15.00
CA LEU A 393 5.33 -28.10 -16.10
C LEU A 393 5.96 -28.49 -17.45
N SER A 394 7.25 -28.86 -17.43
CA SER A 394 7.98 -29.29 -18.63
C SER A 394 7.41 -30.55 -19.28
N VAL A 395 6.70 -31.42 -18.54
CA VAL A 395 6.12 -32.67 -19.08
C VAL A 395 4.60 -32.72 -18.92
N ALA A 396 3.98 -31.64 -18.45
CA ALA A 396 2.55 -31.61 -18.14
C ALA A 396 1.68 -31.85 -19.39
N LEU A 397 2.06 -31.31 -20.56
CA LEU A 397 1.27 -31.52 -21.79
C LEU A 397 1.29 -32.98 -22.25
N ASP A 398 2.45 -33.63 -22.19
CA ASP A 398 2.59 -35.06 -22.47
C ASP A 398 1.79 -35.89 -21.44
N HIS A 399 1.88 -35.53 -20.16
CA HIS A 399 1.16 -36.19 -19.06
C HIS A 399 -0.36 -36.16 -19.25
N PHE A 400 -0.90 -35.01 -19.65
CA PHE A 400 -2.33 -34.81 -19.86
C PHE A 400 -2.79 -35.12 -21.30
N ALA A 401 -1.90 -35.62 -22.17
CA ALA A 401 -2.17 -35.88 -23.59
C ALA A 401 -2.76 -34.67 -24.34
N VAL A 402 -2.22 -33.47 -24.07
CA VAL A 402 -2.63 -32.22 -24.72
C VAL A 402 -1.79 -32.00 -25.98
N GLU A 403 -2.42 -32.21 -27.13
CA GLU A 403 -1.73 -32.14 -28.44
C GLU A 403 -1.98 -30.84 -29.21
N LYS A 404 -3.05 -30.10 -28.91
CA LYS A 404 -3.47 -28.88 -29.62
C LYS A 404 -4.33 -27.95 -28.78
N GLY A 405 -4.54 -26.72 -29.26
CA GLY A 405 -5.42 -25.72 -28.65
C GLY A 405 -4.66 -24.75 -27.75
N ILE A 406 -5.35 -24.08 -26.84
CA ILE A 406 -4.76 -23.08 -25.94
C ILE A 406 -4.43 -23.74 -24.60
N VAL A 407 -3.21 -23.54 -24.11
CA VAL A 407 -2.82 -23.89 -22.74
C VAL A 407 -2.51 -22.62 -21.96
N VAL A 408 -3.22 -22.40 -20.86
CA VAL A 408 -2.93 -21.30 -19.94
C VAL A 408 -2.14 -21.82 -18.75
N CYS A 409 -0.91 -21.33 -18.60
CA CYS A 409 -0.12 -21.44 -17.38
C CYS A 409 -0.57 -20.34 -16.40
N ALA A 410 -1.52 -20.69 -15.52
CA ALA A 410 -2.06 -19.81 -14.50
C ALA A 410 -1.11 -19.76 -13.29
N LYS A 411 -0.33 -18.69 -13.19
CA LYS A 411 0.73 -18.54 -12.19
C LYS A 411 0.14 -18.36 -10.79
N MET A 412 0.16 -19.39 -9.96
CA MET A 412 -0.04 -19.32 -8.51
C MET A 412 1.25 -18.87 -7.81
N PHE A 413 1.73 -17.69 -8.19
CA PHE A 413 2.94 -17.06 -7.67
C PHE A 413 2.58 -15.74 -7.02
N PHE A 414 3.29 -15.39 -5.95
CA PHE A 414 3.09 -14.09 -5.33
C PHE A 414 3.68 -12.97 -6.19
N SER A 415 4.91 -13.09 -6.69
CA SER A 415 5.53 -12.03 -7.50
C SER A 415 6.26 -12.62 -8.69
N ASN A 416 6.41 -11.83 -9.75
CA ASN A 416 7.19 -12.16 -10.94
C ASN A 416 8.70 -12.04 -10.62
N GLY A 417 9.19 -12.90 -9.73
CA GLY A 417 10.61 -12.97 -9.35
C GLY A 417 11.48 -13.63 -10.44
N ARG A 418 12.66 -14.12 -10.07
CA ARG A 418 13.60 -14.83 -10.97
C ARG A 418 12.94 -15.95 -11.79
N HIS A 419 11.98 -16.64 -11.19
CA HIS A 419 11.37 -17.82 -11.78
C HIS A 419 10.17 -17.49 -12.68
N ALA A 420 9.46 -16.38 -12.42
CA ALA A 420 8.13 -16.12 -12.98
C ALA A 420 8.00 -14.78 -13.76
N GLY A 421 9.09 -14.02 -13.90
CA GLY A 421 9.16 -12.81 -14.73
C GLY A 421 9.89 -13.01 -16.05
N GLU A 422 9.99 -11.96 -16.87
CA GLU A 422 10.62 -12.01 -18.21
C GLU A 422 12.04 -12.59 -18.16
N LYS A 423 12.30 -13.60 -18.99
CA LYS A 423 13.54 -14.41 -19.04
C LYS A 423 13.77 -15.25 -17.77
N GLY A 424 12.71 -15.53 -17.04
CA GLY A 424 12.73 -16.42 -15.89
C GLY A 424 12.63 -17.90 -16.27
N ASP A 425 12.76 -18.78 -15.27
CA ASP A 425 12.76 -20.23 -15.49
C ASP A 425 11.47 -20.73 -16.14
N ILE A 426 10.31 -20.14 -15.82
CA ILE A 426 9.04 -20.46 -16.48
C ILE A 426 9.11 -20.15 -17.98
N ASP A 427 9.64 -19.00 -18.38
CA ASP A 427 9.74 -18.63 -19.80
C ASP A 427 10.59 -19.65 -20.56
N GLN A 428 11.72 -20.09 -19.98
CA GLN A 428 12.57 -21.12 -20.58
C GLN A 428 11.84 -22.47 -20.70
N ILE A 429 11.13 -22.88 -19.64
CA ILE A 429 10.32 -24.11 -19.67
C ILE A 429 9.23 -24.00 -20.75
N ILE A 430 8.58 -22.85 -20.88
CA ILE A 430 7.55 -22.61 -21.89
C ILE A 430 8.13 -22.62 -23.30
N GLU A 431 9.32 -22.05 -23.52
CA GLU A 431 10.03 -22.13 -24.80
C GLU A 431 10.30 -23.60 -25.20
N ASP A 432 10.79 -24.41 -24.25
CA ASP A 432 11.06 -25.83 -24.48
C ASP A 432 9.78 -26.65 -24.71
N VAL A 433 8.68 -26.28 -24.05
CA VAL A 433 7.35 -26.88 -24.27
C VAL A 433 6.82 -26.51 -25.65
N ARG A 434 6.88 -25.23 -26.05
CA ARG A 434 6.44 -24.76 -27.38
C ARG A 434 7.24 -25.43 -28.50
N ALA A 435 8.53 -25.66 -28.30
CA ALA A 435 9.38 -26.35 -29.27
C ALA A 435 8.96 -27.83 -29.49
N ARG A 436 8.43 -28.49 -28.46
CA ARG A 436 7.94 -29.89 -28.53
C ARG A 436 6.48 -29.99 -28.97
N HIS A 437 5.66 -28.98 -28.68
CA HIS A 437 4.23 -28.93 -28.96
C HIS A 437 3.88 -27.71 -29.83
N PRO A 438 4.29 -27.68 -31.12
CA PRO A 438 4.13 -26.51 -31.99
C PRO A 438 2.66 -26.17 -32.31
N ASP A 439 1.74 -27.13 -32.14
CA ASP A 439 0.30 -26.96 -32.38
C ASP A 439 -0.47 -26.48 -31.14
N VAL A 440 0.24 -26.17 -30.04
CA VAL A 440 -0.33 -25.64 -28.79
C VAL A 440 0.06 -24.17 -28.60
N ASP A 441 -0.95 -23.32 -28.41
CA ASP A 441 -0.76 -21.93 -28.01
C ASP A 441 -0.65 -21.82 -26.49
N VAL A 442 0.58 -21.76 -25.99
CA VAL A 442 0.86 -21.61 -24.55
C VAL A 442 0.83 -20.14 -24.14
N ARG A 443 -0.06 -19.77 -23.22
CA ARG A 443 -0.22 -18.43 -22.63
C ARG A 443 0.11 -18.47 -21.15
N VAL A 444 0.72 -17.41 -20.62
CA VAL A 444 1.15 -17.33 -19.22
C VAL A 444 0.50 -16.11 -18.58
N THR A 445 -0.12 -16.30 -17.42
CA THR A 445 -0.78 -15.20 -16.71
C THR A 445 0.22 -14.35 -15.93
N GLU A 446 -0.22 -13.18 -15.45
CA GLU A 446 0.48 -12.43 -14.40
C GLU A 446 0.42 -13.13 -13.03
N ALA A 447 1.28 -12.71 -12.10
CA ALA A 447 1.28 -13.18 -10.70
C ALA A 447 0.19 -12.50 -9.83
N LEU A 448 0.00 -12.98 -8.61
CA LEU A 448 -1.07 -12.53 -7.71
C LEU A 448 -0.75 -11.25 -6.92
N GLY A 449 0.52 -10.96 -6.65
CA GLY A 449 0.99 -10.07 -5.57
C GLY A 449 0.74 -8.58 -5.74
N THR A 450 -0.12 -8.18 -6.68
CA THR A 450 -0.62 -6.82 -6.78
C THR A 450 -2.15 -6.76 -6.88
N HIS A 451 -2.83 -7.91 -6.90
CA HIS A 451 -4.28 -7.96 -6.94
C HIS A 451 -4.91 -7.39 -5.66
N GLU A 452 -6.04 -6.70 -5.78
CA GLU A 452 -6.71 -6.04 -4.64
C GLU A 452 -7.28 -7.03 -3.62
N LEU A 453 -7.82 -8.15 -4.10
CA LEU A 453 -8.33 -9.25 -3.27
C LEU A 453 -7.29 -9.81 -2.30
N VAL A 454 -5.98 -9.67 -2.57
CA VAL A 454 -4.93 -10.10 -1.62
C VAL A 454 -5.01 -9.29 -0.32
N SER A 455 -5.18 -7.97 -0.40
CA SER A 455 -5.34 -7.14 0.79
C SER A 455 -6.64 -7.43 1.53
N GLU A 456 -7.71 -7.79 0.83
CA GLU A 456 -8.98 -8.17 1.47
C GLU A 456 -8.86 -9.50 2.22
N ILE A 457 -8.20 -10.50 1.62
CA ILE A 457 -7.90 -11.76 2.30
C ILE A 457 -7.14 -11.48 3.59
N LEU A 458 -6.05 -10.71 3.53
CA LEU A 458 -5.23 -10.39 4.70
C LEU A 458 -6.00 -9.59 5.77
N HIS A 459 -6.93 -8.73 5.36
CA HIS A 459 -7.81 -7.99 6.25
C HIS A 459 -8.75 -8.93 7.03
N ASP A 460 -9.30 -9.95 6.37
CA ASP A 460 -10.09 -10.98 7.05
C ASP A 460 -9.23 -11.87 7.95
N ARG A 461 -8.01 -12.24 7.50
CA ARG A 461 -7.07 -12.98 8.36
C ARG A 461 -6.71 -12.19 9.61
N TYR A 462 -6.55 -10.87 9.49
CA TYR A 462 -6.35 -9.99 10.65
C TYR A 462 -7.53 -10.04 11.63
N ARG A 463 -8.77 -9.92 11.14
CA ARG A 463 -9.98 -10.00 11.99
C ARG A 463 -10.09 -11.36 12.67
N ALA A 464 -9.86 -12.45 11.94
CA ALA A 464 -9.87 -13.81 12.47
C ALA A 464 -8.82 -13.98 13.57
N VAL A 465 -7.60 -13.45 13.39
CA VAL A 465 -6.54 -13.49 14.40
C VAL A 465 -6.93 -12.80 15.70
N LEU A 466 -7.56 -11.63 15.61
CA LEU A 466 -8.04 -10.91 16.79
C LEU A 466 -9.12 -11.67 17.56
N SER A 467 -9.91 -12.49 16.88
CA SER A 467 -10.95 -13.32 17.50
C SER A 467 -10.44 -14.59 18.18
N LYS A 468 -9.15 -14.96 18.01
CA LYS A 468 -8.59 -16.15 18.67
C LYS A 468 -8.61 -15.99 20.20
N GLU A 469 -9.12 -16.98 20.92
CA GLU A 469 -9.17 -16.96 22.39
C GLU A 469 -7.77 -16.84 23.03
N ALA A 470 -6.78 -17.58 22.49
CA ALA A 470 -5.41 -17.60 22.97
C ALA A 470 -4.41 -17.17 21.88
N PRO A 471 -3.28 -16.54 22.25
CA PRO A 471 -2.20 -16.28 21.31
C PRO A 471 -1.47 -17.57 20.93
N ASP A 472 -0.86 -17.58 19.74
CA ASP A 472 -0.08 -18.72 19.24
C ASP A 472 1.24 -18.88 20.01
N PHE A 473 1.81 -17.77 20.50
CA PHE A 473 2.97 -17.76 21.40
C PHE A 473 2.76 -16.75 22.52
N THR A 474 3.16 -17.12 23.72
CA THR A 474 3.36 -16.22 24.86
C THR A 474 4.80 -16.39 25.30
N LEU A 475 5.50 -15.28 25.51
CA LEU A 475 6.88 -15.26 25.97
C LEU A 475 6.97 -14.41 27.23
N THR A 476 7.55 -14.99 28.27
CA THR A 476 7.76 -14.37 29.58
C THR A 476 9.22 -14.51 30.02
N GLU A 477 9.62 -13.83 31.08
CA GLU A 477 11.01 -13.75 31.57
C GLU A 477 11.66 -15.13 31.84
N ASN A 478 10.86 -16.20 32.03
CA ASN A 478 11.33 -17.53 32.41
C ASN A 478 11.30 -18.58 31.27
N GLU A 479 11.10 -18.19 30.01
CA GLU A 479 10.94 -19.09 28.83
C GLU A 479 12.05 -19.02 27.77
#